data_AF-A0A924N1S3-F1
#
_entry.id   AF-A0A924N1S3-F1
#
_cell.length_a   1.000
_cell.length_b   1.000
_cell.length_c   1.000
_cell.angle_alpha   90.00
_cell.angle_beta   90.00
_cell.angle_gamma   90.00
#
_symmetry.space_group_name_H-M   'P 1'
#
loop_
_entity.id
_entity.type
_entity.pdbx_description
1 polymer ?
#
loop_
_entity_poly.entity_id
_entity_poly.type
_entity_poly.pdbx_seq_one_letter_code
_entity_poly.pdbx_strand_id
1 'polypeptide(L)' 'MQTQAGDAGAFARFDLNRVPSPAFVVDEIAVRRNLAVLQDVGQRGNARVLLALKAFSMWSLADVV' A
#
# COMPACT_ATOMS: atom_id res chain seq x y z
N MET A 1 16.87 -10.09 8.28
CA MET A 1 16.86 -8.63 8.09
C MET A 1 16.00 -7.99 9.19
N GLN A 2 16.46 -6.92 9.84
CA GLN A 2 15.66 -6.20 10.83
C GLN A 2 14.76 -5.18 10.10
N THR A 3 13.44 -5.29 10.25
CA THR A 3 12.49 -4.33 9.67
C THR A 3 12.02 -3.32 10.71
N GLN A 4 11.57 -2.15 10.26
CA GLN A 4 10.93 -1.14 11.12
C GLN A 4 9.42 -1.39 11.32
N ALA A 5 8.86 -2.42 10.69
CA ALA A 5 7.48 -2.85 10.91
C ALA A 5 7.35 -3.59 12.26
N GLY A 6 6.20 -3.42 12.92
CA GLY A 6 5.90 -4.10 14.19
C GLY A 6 5.76 -5.62 14.02
N ASP A 7 4.65 -6.05 13.39
CA ASP A 7 4.42 -7.45 13.00
C ASP A 7 4.71 -7.66 11.50
N ALA A 8 5.10 -8.88 11.13
CA ALA A 8 5.39 -9.25 9.75
C ALA A 8 4.14 -9.28 8.85
N GLY A 9 2.94 -9.44 9.43
CA GLY A 9 1.66 -9.37 8.71
C GLY A 9 1.63 -10.22 7.44
N ALA A 10 1.22 -9.62 6.32
CA ALA A 10 1.16 -10.27 5.00
C ALA A 10 2.54 -10.77 4.49
N PHE A 11 3.64 -10.30 5.07
CA PHE A 11 5.00 -10.67 4.69
C PHE A 11 5.60 -11.79 5.56
N ALA A 12 4.82 -12.42 6.45
CA ALA A 12 5.31 -13.49 7.34
C ALA A 12 6.01 -14.67 6.61
N ARG A 13 5.67 -14.90 5.33
CA ARG A 13 6.28 -15.94 4.48
C ARG A 13 7.11 -15.39 3.32
N PHE A 14 7.36 -14.09 3.30
CA PHE A 14 8.15 -13.43 2.26
C PHE A 14 9.62 -13.39 2.67
N ASP A 15 10.51 -13.93 1.82
CA ASP A 15 11.95 -13.85 2.07
C ASP A 15 12.46 -12.44 1.79
N LEU A 16 12.61 -11.66 2.86
CA LEU A 16 13.09 -10.27 2.82
C LEU A 16 14.52 -10.14 2.27
N ASN A 17 15.35 -11.19 2.32
CA ASN A 17 16.73 -11.11 1.82
C ASN A 17 16.80 -11.06 0.29
N ARG A 18 15.70 -11.33 -0.41
CA ARG A 18 15.59 -11.19 -1.87
C ARG A 18 15.47 -9.75 -2.34
N VAL A 19 15.25 -8.81 -1.42
CA VAL A 19 15.11 -7.38 -1.73
C VAL A 19 16.36 -6.64 -1.25
N PRO A 20 17.08 -5.93 -2.14
CA PRO A 20 18.20 -5.10 -1.74
C PRO A 20 17.78 -4.01 -0.75
N SER A 21 18.54 -3.85 0.33
CA SER A 21 18.28 -2.83 1.36
C SER A 21 19.09 -1.56 1.15
N PRO A 22 18.61 -0.38 1.60
CA PRO A 22 17.31 -0.15 2.23
C PRO A 22 16.16 -0.04 1.21
N ALA A 23 15.00 -0.62 1.54
CA ALA A 23 13.81 -0.53 0.70
C ALA A 23 12.53 -0.47 1.53
N PHE A 24 11.50 0.17 0.99
CA PHE A 24 10.12 0.00 1.44
C PHE A 24 9.47 -1.11 0.60
N VAL A 25 8.85 -2.08 1.25
CA VAL A 25 8.09 -3.16 0.59
C VAL A 25 6.61 -2.86 0.76
N VAL A 26 5.88 -2.81 -0.35
CA VAL A 26 4.45 -2.49 -0.37
C VAL A 26 3.65 -3.73 -0.75
N ASP A 27 2.58 -4.02 0.01
CA ASP A 27 1.62 -5.07 -0.33
C ASP A 27 0.52 -4.47 -1.20
N GLU A 28 0.53 -4.80 -2.50
CA GLU A 28 -0.48 -4.34 -3.45
C GLU A 28 -1.90 -4.80 -3.06
N ILE A 29 -2.05 -5.99 -2.47
CA ILE A 29 -3.37 -6.49 -2.04
C ILE A 29 -3.90 -5.62 -0.91
N ALA A 30 -3.05 -5.19 0.02
CA ALA A 30 -3.43 -4.24 1.06
C ALA A 30 -3.81 -2.87 0.46
N VAL A 31 -3.09 -2.38 -0.55
CA VAL A 31 -3.45 -1.14 -1.26
C VAL A 31 -4.84 -1.25 -1.89
N ARG A 32 -5.13 -2.34 -2.61
CA ARG A 32 -6.46 -2.57 -3.22
C ARG A 32 -7.58 -2.62 -2.19
N ARG A 33 -7.36 -3.25 -1.03
CA ARG A 33 -8.32 -3.27 0.09
C ARG A 33 -8.58 -1.86 0.62
N ASN A 34 -7.54 -1.05 0.79
CA ASN A 34 -7.68 0.34 1.25
C ASN A 34 -8.46 1.18 0.23
N LEU A 35 -8.19 1.02 -1.07
CA LEU A 35 -8.91 1.72 -2.13
C LEU A 35 -10.40 1.34 -2.17
N ALA A 36 -10.75 0.07 -1.93
CA ALA A 36 -12.14 -0.36 -1.83
C ALA A 36 -12.87 0.33 -0.67
N VAL A 37 -12.21 0.51 0.48
CA VAL A 37 -12.77 1.28 1.61
C VAL A 37 -12.99 2.75 1.23
N LEU A 38 -12.01 3.38 0.57
CA LEU A 38 -12.15 4.76 0.12
C LEU A 38 -13.27 4.93 -0.91
N GLN A 39 -13.45 3.95 -1.80
CA GLN A 39 -14.54 3.92 -2.75
C GLN A 39 -15.91 3.85 -2.05
N ASP A 40 -16.07 2.95 -1.08
CA ASP A 40 -17.30 2.86 -0.26
C ASP A 40 -17.61 4.18 0.46
N VAL A 41 -16.60 4.82 1.05
CA VAL A 41 -16.74 6.13 1.70
C VAL A 41 -17.22 7.19 0.70
N GLY A 42 -16.63 7.24 -0.50
CA GLY A 42 -17.05 8.17 -1.55
C GLY A 42 -18.50 7.94 -1.99
N GLN A 43 -18.91 6.67 -2.14
CA GLN A 43 -20.28 6.30 -2.50
C GLN A 43 -21.30 6.71 -1.42
N ARG A 44 -21.04 6.33 -0.15
CA ARG A 44 -21.95 6.67 0.96
C ARG A 44 -22.01 8.17 1.23
N GLY A 45 -20.92 8.88 0.99
CA GLY A 45 -20.83 10.33 1.20
C GLY A 45 -21.28 11.19 0.02
N ASN A 46 -21.64 10.59 -1.12
CA ASN A 46 -21.84 11.31 -2.39
C ASN A 46 -20.69 12.30 -2.69
N ALA A 47 -19.46 11.84 -2.49
CA ALA A 47 -18.26 12.66 -2.55
C ALA A 47 -17.21 12.05 -3.48
N ARG A 48 -16.42 12.91 -4.12
CA ARG A 48 -15.26 12.48 -4.91
C ARG A 48 -14.02 12.41 -4.02
N VAL A 49 -13.42 11.22 -3.93
CA VAL A 49 -12.12 11.04 -3.26
C VAL A 49 -11.01 11.45 -4.22
N LEU A 50 -10.15 12.38 -3.79
CA LEU A 50 -8.95 12.79 -4.52
C LEU A 50 -7.73 12.20 -3.80
N LEU A 51 -6.99 11.33 -4.48
CA LEU A 51 -5.78 10.73 -3.92
C LEU A 51 -4.61 11.73 -4.01
N ALA A 52 -4.05 12.09 -2.86
CA ALA A 52 -2.86 12.92 -2.81
C ALA A 52 -1.61 12.05 -2.96
N LEU A 53 -0.84 12.25 -4.02
CA LEU A 53 0.38 11.47 -4.29
C LEU A 53 1.62 11.99 -3.55
N LYS A 54 1.51 13.06 -2.77
CA LYS A 54 2.65 13.60 -2.01
C LYS A 54 3.15 12.55 -1.01
N ALA A 55 4.46 12.34 -0.96
CA ALA A 55 5.11 11.31 -0.14
C ALA A 55 4.70 9.85 -0.46
N PHE A 56 3.94 9.63 -1.54
CA PHE A 56 3.55 8.31 -2.07
C PHE A 56 3.50 8.37 -3.61
N SER A 57 4.53 8.95 -4.22
CA SER A 57 4.70 9.10 -5.67
C SER A 57 5.23 7.81 -6.32
N MET A 58 4.70 6.65 -5.94
CA MET A 58 5.19 5.35 -6.37
C MET A 58 4.58 4.97 -7.73
N TRP A 59 5.24 5.36 -8.82
CA TRP A 59 4.72 5.20 -10.19
C TRP A 59 4.42 3.74 -10.56
N SER A 60 5.12 2.77 -9.96
CA SER A 60 4.84 1.34 -10.17
C SER A 60 3.46 0.88 -9.69
N LEU A 61 2.74 1.71 -8.91
CA LEU A 61 1.37 1.45 -8.47
C LEU A 61 0.33 2.24 -9.26
N ALA A 62 0.71 3.00 -10.30
CA ALA A 62 -0.21 3.88 -11.04
C ALA A 62 -1.40 3.13 -11.67
N ASP A 63 -1.24 1.84 -12.04
CA ASP A 63 -2.34 1.03 -12.57
C ASP A 63 -3.30 0.53 -11.46
N VAL A 64 -2.93 0.73 -10.19
CA VAL A 64 -3.70 0.33 -9.00
C VAL A 64 -4.47 1.51 -8.41
N VAL A 65 -3.85 2.71 -8.35
CA VAL A 65 -4.38 3.92 -7.69
C VAL A 65 -5.05 4.91 -8.63
#